data_AF-A0A7C1N174-F1
#
_entry.id   AF-A0A7C1N174-F1
#
_cell.length_a   1.000
_cell.length_b   1.000
_cell.length_c   1.000
_cell.angle_alpha   90.00
_cell.angle_beta   90.00
_cell.angle_gamma   90.00
#
_symmetry.space_group_name_H-M   'P 1'
#
loop_
_entity.id
_entity.type
_entity.pdbx_description
1 polymer ?
#
loop_
_entity_poly.entity_id
_entity_poly.type
_entity_poly.pdbx_seq_one_letter_code
_entity_poly.pdbx_strand_id
1 'polypeptide(L)' 'MGCIYKRGNIFWIKYFRNGRPYQESAKSKKEVDARRLLRRREGEISEGKLPGMTKEERLSLTMR' A
#
# COMPACT_ATOMS: atom_id res chain seq x y z
N MET A 1 -5.35 -10.51 -1.36
CA MET A 1 -4.73 -11.23 -2.50
C MET A 1 -3.55 -10.46 -3.11
N GLY A 2 -2.79 -9.69 -2.33
CA GLY A 2 -1.56 -9.08 -2.85
C GLY A 2 -0.38 -10.06 -2.92
N CYS A 3 0.70 -9.63 -3.56
CA CYS A 3 1.99 -10.33 -3.54
C CYS A 3 3.11 -9.41 -3.04
N ILE A 4 4.13 -10.03 -2.44
CA ILE A 4 5.35 -9.37 -1.98
C ILE A 4 6.48 -9.88 -2.86
N TYR A 5 7.33 -8.97 -3.32
CA TYR A 5 8.49 -9.32 -4.15
C TYR A 5 9.66 -8.40 -3.81
N LYS A 6 10.89 -8.89 -4.01
CA LYS A 6 12.10 -8.12 -3.74
C LYS A 6 12.60 -7.48 -5.04
N ARG A 7 12.90 -6.18 -5.00
CA ARG A 7 13.51 -5.43 -6.11
C ARG A 7 14.82 -4.83 -5.62
N GLY A 8 15.94 -5.42 -6.06
CA GLY A 8 17.26 -5.13 -5.49
C GLY A 8 17.32 -5.53 -4.02
N ASN A 9 17.55 -4.56 -3.13
CA ASN A 9 17.58 -4.76 -1.69
C ASN A 9 16.27 -4.41 -0.97
N ILE A 10 15.28 -3.86 -1.67
CA ILE A 10 14.05 -3.35 -1.06
C ILE A 10 12.89 -4.27 -1.42
N PHE A 11 12.04 -4.57 -0.44
CA PHE A 11 10.79 -5.28 -0.67
C PHE A 11 9.71 -4.35 -1.20
N TRP A 12 8.89 -4.87 -2.11
CA TRP A 12 7.77 -4.22 -2.73
C TRP A 12 6.51 -5.05 -2.51
N ILE A 13 5.37 -4.39 -2.51
CA ILE A 13 4.07 -5.01 -2.44
C ILE A 13 3.29 -4.67 -3.70
N LYS A 14 2.49 -5.62 -4.17
CA LYS A 14 1.45 -5.41 -5.17
C LYS A 14 0.11 -5.79 -4.54
N TYR A 15 -0.88 -4.93 -4.67
CA TYR A 15 -2.23 -5.17 -4.16
C TYR A 15 -3.27 -4.68 -5.18
N PHE A 16 -4.53 -5.07 -5.00
CA PHE A 16 -5.61 -4.70 -5.92
C PHE A 16 -6.64 -3.84 -5.21
N ARG A 17 -6.99 -2.70 -5.80
CA ARG A 17 -8.06 -1.82 -5.34
C ARG A 17 -9.01 -1.57 -6.50
N ASN A 18 -10.30 -1.82 -6.31
CA ASN A 18 -11.34 -1.65 -7.34
C ASN A 18 -10.98 -2.32 -8.68
N GLY A 19 -10.46 -3.55 -8.60
CA GLY A 19 -10.01 -4.32 -9.78
C GLY A 19 -8.70 -3.84 -10.42
N ARG A 20 -8.10 -2.74 -9.96
CA ARG A 20 -6.85 -2.21 -10.50
C ARG A 20 -5.64 -2.64 -9.66
N PRO A 21 -4.54 -3.10 -10.27
CA PRO A 21 -3.30 -3.40 -9.56
C PRO A 21 -2.55 -2.12 -9.18
N TYR A 22 -2.07 -2.08 -7.95
CA TYR A 22 -1.20 -1.03 -7.42
C TYR A 22 0.08 -1.66 -6.89
N GLN A 23 1.19 -0.93 -7.00
CA GLN A 23 2.49 -1.34 -6.49
C GLN A 23 3.05 -0.26 -5.56
N GLU A 24 3.59 -0.67 -4.42
CA GLU A 24 4.16 0.23 -3.43
C GLU A 24 5.46 -0.36 -2.87
N SER A 25 6.50 0.46 -2.76
CA SER A 25 7.74 0.07 -2.11
C SER A 25 7.54 0.01 -0.61
N ALA A 26 7.94 -1.07 0.04
CA ALA A 26 7.97 -1.17 1.49
C ALA A 26 9.08 -0.29 2.12
N LYS A 27 9.97 0.29 1.29
CA LYS A 27 11.14 1.10 1.69
C LYS A 27 12.01 0.41 2.76
N SER A 28 11.93 -0.92 2.83
CA SER A 28 12.62 -1.74 3.82
C SER A 28 13.27 -2.95 3.16
N LYS A 29 14.39 -3.38 3.74
CA LYS A 29 15.09 -4.63 3.39
C LYS A 29 14.50 -5.84 4.12
N LYS A 30 13.50 -5.66 4.97
CA LYS A 30 12.85 -6.73 5.74
C LYS A 30 11.51 -7.09 5.11
N GLU A 31 11.32 -8.39 4.84
CA GLU A 31 10.06 -8.89 4.28
C GLU A 31 8.87 -8.67 5.22
N VAL A 32 9.11 -8.74 6.54
CA VAL A 32 8.10 -8.50 7.57
C VAL A 32 7.47 -7.12 7.45
N ASP A 33 8.26 -6.10 7.10
CA ASP A 33 7.76 -4.74 6.92
C ASP A 33 6.85 -4.64 5.68
N ALA A 34 7.23 -5.30 4.58
CA ALA A 34 6.38 -5.40 3.40
C ALA A 34 5.08 -6.16 3.68
N ARG A 35 5.13 -7.23 4.49
CA ARG A 35 3.95 -7.99 4.89
C ARG A 35 3.00 -7.16 5.76
N ARG A 36 3.53 -6.38 6.69
CA ARG A 36 2.77 -5.42 7.50
C ARG A 36 2.13 -4.35 6.62
N LEU A 37 2.89 -3.78 5.68
CA LEU A 37 2.37 -2.78 4.74
C LEU A 37 1.25 -3.36 3.88
N LEU A 38 1.42 -4.56 3.32
CA LEU A 38 0.41 -5.21 2.49
C LEU A 38 -0.89 -5.43 3.27
N ARG A 39 -0.81 -6.00 4.48
CA ARG A 39 -1.98 -6.20 5.35
C ARG A 39 -2.68 -4.89 5.66
N ARG A 40 -1.92 -3.83 5.92
CA ARG A 40 -2.47 -2.49 6.16
C ARG A 40 -3.24 -1.98 4.94
N ARG A 41 -2.70 -2.12 3.73
CA ARG A 41 -3.39 -1.70 2.50
C ARG A 41 -4.64 -2.51 2.24
N GLU A 42 -4.60 -3.83 2.45
CA GLU A 42 -5.77 -4.69 2.32
C GLU A 42 -6.87 -4.32 3.34
N GLY A 43 -6.49 -3.99 4.58
CA GLY A 43 -7.42 -3.46 5.59
C GLY A 43 -8.01 -2.11 5.19
N GLU A 44 -7.19 -1.16 4.74
CA GLU A 44 -7.65 0.14 4.24
C GLU A 44 -8.64 -0.01 3.07
N ILE A 45 -8.40 -0.94 2.14
CA ILE A 45 -9.31 -1.24 1.02
C ILE A 45 -10.62 -1.84 1.52
N SER A 46 -10.54 -2.77 2.48
CA SER A 46 -11.72 -3.39 3.09
C SER A 46 -12.61 -2.37 3.81
N GLU A 47 -12.01 -1.31 4.36
CA GLU A 47 -12.71 -0.19 5.00
C GLU A 47 -13.20 0.87 3.99
N GLY A 48 -12.96 0.70 2.69
CA GLY A 48 -13.29 1.68 1.66
C GLY A 48 -12.38 2.93 1.67
N LYS A 49 -11.23 2.87 2.36
CA LYS A 49 -10.23 3.95 2.37
C LYS A 49 -9.37 3.90 1.11
N LEU A 50 -8.73 5.04 0.80
CA LEU A 50 -7.77 5.16 -0.29
C LEU A 50 -6.35 4.84 0.23
N PRO A 51 -5.83 3.62 -0.01
CA PRO A 51 -4.44 3.28 0.28
C PRO A 51 -3.49 4.08 -0.61
N GLY A 52 -2.32 4.43 -0.07
CA GLY A 52 -1.26 5.13 -0.79
C GLY A 52 -1.35 6.65 -0.78
N MET A 53 -2.42 7.23 -0.24
CA MET A 53 -2.52 8.69 -0.09
C MET A 53 -1.72 9.13 1.13
N THR A 54 -0.75 10.01 0.91
CA THR A 54 0.01 10.64 1.98
C THR A 54 -0.97 11.44 2.86
N LYS A 55 -0.72 11.56 4.17
CA LYS A 55 -1.64 12.30 5.07
C LYS A 55 -1.92 13.72 4.56
N GLU A 56 -0.96 14.36 3.88
CA GLU A 56 -1.13 15.70 3.30
C GLU A 56 -2.17 15.76 2.18
N GLU A 57 -2.27 14.75 1.31
CA GLU A 57 -3.19 14.76 0.16
C GLU A 57 -4.65 14.50 0.58
N ARG A 58 -4.87 13.91 1.76
CA ARG A 58 -6.21 13.64 2.28
C ARG A 58 -6.91 14.90 2.80
N LEU A 59 -6.14 15.90 3.25
CA LEU A 59 -6.65 17.18 3.73
C LEU A 59 -7.18 18.05 2.58
N SER A 60 -6.58 17.97 1.39
CA SER A 60 -7.01 18.79 0.24
C SER A 60 -8.32 18.33 -0.42
N LEU A 61 -8.71 17.06 -0.26
CA LEU A 61 -9.96 16.51 -0.79
C LEU A 61 -11.16 16.67 0.15
N THR A 62 -10.93 16.88 1.44
CA THR A 62 -12.00 17.03 2.44
C THR A 62 -12.38 18.51 2.67
N MET A 63 -11.55 19.45 2.19
CA MET A 63 -11.76 20.90 2.30
C MET A 63 -12.31 21.52 0.99
N ARG A 64 -13.15 20.80 0.25
CA ARG A 64 -13.90 21.34 -0.90
C ARG A 64 -15.40 21.26 -0.67
#